data_AF-A0A6S6UB35-F1
#
_entry.id   AF-A0A6S6UB35-F1
#
_cell.length_a   1.000
_cell.length_b   1.000
_cell.length_c   1.000
_cell.angle_alpha   90.00
_cell.angle_beta   90.00
_cell.angle_gamma   90.00
#
_symmetry.space_group_name_H-M   'P 1'
#
loop_
_entity.id
_entity.type
_entity.pdbx_description
1 polymer ?
#
loop_
_entity_poly.entity_id
_entity_poly.type
_entity_poly.pdbx_seq_one_letter_code
_entity_poly.pdbx_strand_id
1 'polypeptide(L)'
;MQENNTRLIDEALSAEPIKNTFRLGWEFVTLNKKFTYISLAIAVGMNLLSYLDPSLAFFVMLIYGFYMIAVQIEVGRVIHGTQNIETFIADVEAVDVKNVIKGHVERAIGSVIGWSLVYTGVMVLFAVAGFMIYAIIGSPNETLVLTLIPAGVLLLLVAYLQPLIQAKVALSANIEEAMFSVFSIVKPELRIRAFSKSYFKYVASLLFVLLAIPFALTMIHGMGLFSSVPLLNEILMIFLPMAVYVTTVIMSVGYMMSARMVGEV
;
A
#
# COMPACT_ATOMS: atom_id res chain seq x y z
N MET A 1 -12.42 -38.61 -10.64
CA MET A 1 -12.38 -37.22 -11.16
C MET A 1 -11.95 -36.34 -10.00
N GLN A 2 -10.73 -35.81 -10.02
CA GLN A 2 -10.34 -34.75 -9.10
C GLN A 2 -10.94 -33.46 -9.68
N GLU A 3 -11.90 -32.86 -8.97
CA GLU A 3 -12.26 -31.47 -9.24
C GLU A 3 -10.97 -30.65 -9.08
N ASN A 4 -10.58 -29.96 -10.17
CA ASN A 4 -9.48 -29.02 -10.17
C ASN A 4 -9.87 -27.88 -9.21
N ASN A 5 -9.55 -28.03 -7.93
CA ASN A 5 -9.80 -27.04 -6.90
C ASN A 5 -8.77 -25.91 -7.08
N THR A 6 -8.98 -25.14 -8.14
CA THR A 6 -8.14 -24.01 -8.52
C THR A 6 -8.35 -22.92 -7.48
N ARG A 7 -7.28 -22.46 -6.83
CA ARG A 7 -7.38 -21.41 -5.80
C ARG A 7 -7.99 -20.15 -6.42
N LEU A 8 -8.76 -19.39 -5.64
CA LEU A 8 -9.39 -18.13 -6.07
C LEU A 8 -8.39 -17.17 -6.74
N ILE A 9 -7.18 -17.04 -6.21
CA ILE A 9 -6.14 -16.20 -6.82
C ILE A 9 -5.73 -16.73 -8.21
N ASP A 10 -5.59 -18.04 -8.37
CA ASP A 10 -5.18 -18.65 -9.64
C ASP A 10 -6.27 -18.46 -10.70
N GLU A 11 -7.54 -18.61 -10.32
CA GLU A 11 -8.68 -18.29 -11.19
C GLU A 11 -8.69 -16.81 -11.56
N ALA A 12 -8.55 -15.91 -10.59
CA ALA A 12 -8.55 -14.47 -10.78
C ALA A 12 -7.42 -14.00 -11.71
N LEU A 13 -6.26 -14.65 -11.66
CA LEU A 13 -5.10 -14.38 -12.51
C LEU A 13 -5.26 -14.89 -13.95
N SER A 14 -6.03 -15.95 -14.17
CA SER A 14 -6.13 -16.61 -15.48
C SER A 14 -6.99 -15.86 -16.50
N ALA A 15 -7.97 -15.08 -16.04
CA ALA A 15 -8.94 -14.39 -16.90
C ALA A 15 -8.58 -12.92 -17.15
N GLU A 16 -8.81 -12.05 -16.15
CA GLU A 16 -8.62 -10.60 -16.25
C GLU A 16 -8.00 -10.06 -14.95
N PRO A 17 -6.67 -10.16 -14.76
CA PRO A 17 -6.01 -9.89 -13.48
C PRO A 17 -6.37 -8.54 -12.86
N ILE A 18 -6.30 -7.47 -13.64
CA ILE A 18 -6.57 -6.11 -13.16
C ILE A 18 -8.02 -6.00 -12.72
N LYS A 19 -8.97 -6.32 -13.61
CA LYS A 19 -10.40 -6.23 -13.29
C LYS A 19 -10.77 -7.09 -12.08
N ASN A 20 -10.22 -8.30 -11.97
CA ASN A 20 -10.46 -9.18 -10.84
C ASN A 20 -9.86 -8.64 -9.53
N THR A 21 -8.75 -7.91 -9.59
CA THR A 21 -8.19 -7.18 -8.43
C THR A 21 -9.20 -6.17 -7.89
N PHE A 22 -9.76 -5.35 -8.78
CA PHE A 22 -10.78 -4.36 -8.42
C PHE A 22 -12.08 -5.03 -7.96
N ARG A 23 -12.51 -6.09 -8.63
CA ARG A 23 -13.72 -6.84 -8.27
C ARG A 23 -13.61 -7.42 -6.85
N LEU A 24 -12.56 -8.19 -6.57
CA LEU A 24 -12.36 -8.82 -5.26
C LEU A 24 -12.16 -7.78 -4.17
N GLY A 25 -11.43 -6.68 -4.46
CA GLY A 25 -11.28 -5.58 -3.52
C GLY A 25 -12.60 -4.87 -3.22
N TRP A 26 -13.44 -4.68 -4.23
CA TRP A 26 -14.78 -4.09 -4.07
C TRP A 26 -15.75 -5.03 -3.33
N GLU A 27 -15.70 -6.33 -3.62
CA GLU A 27 -16.46 -7.35 -2.91
C GLU A 27 -16.07 -7.38 -1.42
N PHE A 28 -14.77 -7.32 -1.09
CA PHE A 28 -14.32 -7.21 0.30
C PHE A 28 -14.98 -6.01 1.02
N VAL A 29 -14.96 -4.83 0.38
CA VAL A 29 -15.54 -3.60 0.94
C VAL A 29 -17.06 -3.72 1.12
N THR A 30 -17.76 -4.38 0.19
CA THR A 30 -19.23 -4.39 0.14
C THR A 30 -19.87 -5.53 0.95
N LEU A 31 -19.22 -6.69 1.05
CA LEU A 31 -19.72 -7.83 1.82
C LEU A 31 -19.68 -7.56 3.33
N ASN A 32 -18.58 -7.03 3.86
CA ASN A 32 -18.47 -6.69 5.28
C ASN A 32 -18.70 -5.19 5.55
N LYS A 33 -19.95 -4.76 5.42
CA LYS A 33 -20.35 -3.36 5.65
C LYS A 33 -20.00 -2.86 7.05
N LYS A 34 -20.14 -3.71 8.07
CA LYS A 34 -19.84 -3.34 9.46
C LYS A 34 -18.36 -2.99 9.60
N PHE A 35 -17.46 -3.87 9.16
CA PHE A 35 -16.02 -3.62 9.17
C PHE A 35 -15.67 -2.38 8.36
N THR A 36 -16.20 -2.26 7.14
CA THR A 36 -15.97 -1.10 6.27
C THR A 36 -16.41 0.22 6.93
N TYR A 37 -17.62 0.32 7.48
CA TYR A 37 -18.08 1.56 8.10
C TYR A 37 -17.28 1.94 9.34
N ILE A 38 -16.89 0.97 10.18
CA ILE A 38 -16.02 1.24 11.34
C ILE A 38 -14.65 1.71 10.85
N SER A 39 -14.07 1.06 9.84
CA SER A 39 -12.77 1.43 9.27
C SER A 39 -12.79 2.83 8.68
N LEU A 40 -13.86 3.19 7.97
CA LEU A 40 -14.07 4.53 7.44
C LEU A 40 -14.25 5.56 8.54
N ALA A 41 -14.99 5.25 9.59
CA ALA A 41 -15.15 6.14 10.74
C ALA A 41 -13.81 6.39 11.46
N ILE A 42 -12.97 5.36 11.59
CA ILE A 42 -11.59 5.50 12.11
C ILE A 42 -10.77 6.39 11.18
N ALA A 43 -10.80 6.13 9.87
CA ALA A 43 -10.03 6.90 8.89
C ALA A 43 -10.40 8.39 8.89
N VAL A 44 -11.70 8.70 8.86
CA VAL A 44 -12.21 10.08 8.95
C VAL A 44 -11.87 10.69 10.31
N GLY A 45 -12.10 9.97 11.41
CA GLY A 45 -11.81 10.45 12.75
C GLY A 45 -10.33 10.80 12.95
N MET A 46 -9.42 9.92 12.51
CA MET A 46 -7.97 10.17 12.55
C MET A 46 -7.58 11.34 11.66
N ASN A 47 -8.16 11.44 10.46
CA ASN A 47 -7.91 12.57 9.57
C ASN A 47 -8.33 13.90 10.23
N LEU A 48 -9.54 13.99 10.79
CA LEU A 48 -10.02 15.18 11.50
C LEU A 48 -9.16 15.51 12.73
N LEU A 49 -8.80 14.51 13.54
CA LEU A 49 -7.91 14.69 14.69
C LEU A 49 -6.55 15.27 14.29
N SER A 50 -6.02 14.90 13.12
CA SER A 50 -4.74 15.44 12.63
C SER A 50 -4.82 16.93 12.25
N TYR A 51 -6.00 17.46 11.95
CA TYR A 51 -6.20 18.89 11.67
C TYR A 51 -6.41 19.72 12.94
N LEU A 52 -6.94 19.11 14.01
CA LEU A 52 -7.26 19.83 15.24
C LEU A 52 -6.01 20.28 16.01
N ASP A 53 -4.95 19.47 16.01
CA ASP A 53 -3.69 19.81 16.68
C ASP A 53 -2.48 19.33 15.85
N PRO A 54 -1.71 20.26 15.25
CA PRO A 54 -0.50 19.93 14.49
C PRO A 54 0.53 19.14 15.29
N SER A 55 0.59 19.31 16.62
CA SER A 55 1.54 18.58 17.48
C SER A 55 1.16 17.11 17.65
N LEU A 56 -0.14 16.79 17.60
CA LEU A 56 -0.66 15.43 17.65
C LEU A 56 -0.77 14.78 16.27
N ALA A 57 -0.83 15.59 15.21
CA ALA A 57 -0.99 15.12 13.83
C ALA A 57 -0.02 13.99 13.46
N PHE A 58 1.25 14.12 13.84
CA PHE A 58 2.26 13.08 13.60
C PHE A 58 1.89 11.73 14.24
N PHE A 59 1.53 11.73 15.52
CA PHE A 59 1.17 10.49 16.24
C PHE A 59 -0.13 9.88 15.72
N VAL A 60 -1.10 10.73 15.39
CA VAL A 60 -2.38 10.31 14.81
C VAL A 60 -2.15 9.66 13.44
N MET A 61 -1.34 10.27 12.57
CA MET A 61 -0.98 9.69 11.28
C MET A 61 -0.19 8.38 11.42
N LEU A 62 0.68 8.27 12.43
CA LEU A 62 1.42 7.04 12.71
C LEU A 62 0.47 5.89 13.12
N ILE A 63 -0.44 6.16 14.07
CA ILE A 63 -1.45 5.18 14.52
C ILE A 63 -2.36 4.78 13.35
N TYR A 64 -2.79 5.75 12.56
CA TYR A 64 -3.57 5.49 11.35
C TYR A 64 -2.79 4.64 10.35
N GLY A 65 -1.49 4.88 10.17
CA GLY A 65 -0.61 4.08 9.33
C GLY A 65 -0.53 2.61 9.80
N PHE A 66 -0.36 2.37 11.10
CA PHE A 66 -0.37 1.01 11.66
C PHE A 66 -1.71 0.32 11.40
N TYR A 67 -2.81 1.03 11.61
CA TYR A 67 -4.14 0.50 11.37
C TYR A 67 -4.35 0.12 9.90
N MET A 68 -4.02 1.00 8.97
CA MET A 68 -4.18 0.75 7.54
C MET A 68 -3.32 -0.42 7.04
N ILE A 69 -2.09 -0.56 7.56
CA ILE A 69 -1.26 -1.73 7.25
C ILE A 69 -1.84 -3.00 7.86
N ALA A 70 -2.40 -2.96 9.08
CA ALA A 70 -3.10 -4.11 9.66
C ALA A 70 -4.29 -4.56 8.80
N VAL A 71 -5.06 -3.61 8.25
CA VAL A 71 -6.13 -3.90 7.27
C VAL A 71 -5.54 -4.53 6.00
N GLN A 72 -4.43 -4.00 5.46
CA GLN A 72 -3.77 -4.61 4.30
C GLN A 72 -3.34 -6.05 4.57
N ILE A 73 -2.74 -6.31 5.73
CA ILE A 73 -2.31 -7.66 6.13
C ILE A 73 -3.52 -8.59 6.16
N GLU A 74 -4.63 -8.19 6.79
CA GLU A 74 -5.82 -9.03 6.86
C GLU A 74 -6.41 -9.34 5.48
N VAL A 75 -6.63 -8.32 4.65
CA VAL A 75 -7.14 -8.49 3.29
C VAL A 75 -6.24 -9.44 2.49
N GLY A 76 -4.92 -9.28 2.61
CA GLY A 76 -3.95 -10.11 1.90
C GLY A 76 -4.02 -11.57 2.37
N ARG A 77 -4.18 -11.79 3.68
CA ARG A 77 -4.32 -13.13 4.25
C ARG A 77 -5.61 -13.83 3.85
N VAL A 78 -6.73 -13.12 3.83
CA VAL A 78 -8.00 -13.65 3.34
C VAL A 78 -7.83 -14.09 1.88
N ILE A 79 -7.37 -13.18 1.01
CA ILE A 79 -7.17 -13.48 -0.41
C ILE A 79 -6.22 -14.65 -0.64
N HIS A 80 -5.13 -14.74 0.12
CA HIS A 80 -4.18 -15.85 0.04
C HIS A 80 -4.75 -17.17 0.56
N GLY A 81 -5.43 -17.17 1.70
CA GLY A 81 -5.89 -18.38 2.39
C GLY A 81 -7.13 -19.02 1.76
N THR A 82 -7.93 -18.22 1.05
CA THR A 82 -9.20 -18.66 0.47
C THR A 82 -9.02 -19.57 -0.75
N GLN A 83 -9.82 -20.64 -0.83
CA GLN A 83 -9.78 -21.62 -1.92
C GLN A 83 -10.72 -21.25 -3.07
N ASN A 84 -11.92 -20.79 -2.76
CA ASN A 84 -13.00 -20.51 -3.72
C ASN A 84 -13.83 -19.30 -3.27
N ILE A 85 -14.80 -18.88 -4.07
CA ILE A 85 -15.61 -17.69 -3.78
C ILE A 85 -16.50 -17.89 -2.54
N GLU A 86 -16.94 -19.11 -2.24
CA GLU A 86 -17.78 -19.38 -1.07
C GLU A 86 -16.99 -19.19 0.23
N THR A 87 -15.76 -19.72 0.28
CA THR A 87 -14.84 -19.51 1.41
C THR A 87 -14.41 -18.05 1.52
N PHE A 88 -14.26 -17.35 0.39
CA PHE A 88 -13.97 -15.91 0.37
C PHE A 88 -15.03 -15.12 1.12
N ILE A 89 -16.30 -15.34 0.75
CA ILE A 89 -17.44 -14.61 1.31
C ILE A 89 -17.50 -14.87 2.82
N ALA A 90 -17.39 -16.13 3.24
CA ALA A 90 -17.42 -16.50 4.66
C ALA A 90 -16.27 -15.86 5.46
N ASP A 91 -15.04 -15.89 4.92
CA ASP A 91 -13.87 -15.30 5.58
C ASP A 91 -14.03 -13.78 5.69
N VAL A 92 -14.49 -13.10 4.62
CA VAL A 92 -14.70 -11.65 4.61
C VAL A 92 -15.78 -11.24 5.62
N GLU A 93 -16.91 -11.94 5.68
CA GLU A 93 -18.00 -11.64 6.61
C GLU A 93 -17.59 -11.82 8.08
N ALA A 94 -16.63 -12.72 8.36
CA ALA A 94 -16.12 -12.97 9.69
C ALA A 94 -15.09 -11.93 10.18
N VAL A 95 -14.56 -11.08 9.30
CA VAL A 95 -13.56 -10.06 9.65
C VAL A 95 -14.15 -9.04 10.63
N ASP A 96 -13.43 -8.76 11.72
CA ASP A 96 -13.83 -7.75 12.71
C ASP A 96 -12.63 -6.86 13.07
N VAL A 97 -12.88 -5.56 13.25
CA VAL A 97 -11.84 -4.55 13.50
C VAL A 97 -11.01 -4.89 14.75
N LYS A 98 -11.63 -5.42 15.80
CA LYS A 98 -10.91 -5.82 17.01
C LYS A 98 -9.94 -6.96 16.74
N ASN A 99 -10.37 -7.95 15.95
CA ASN A 99 -9.53 -9.09 15.58
C ASN A 99 -8.40 -8.65 14.65
N VAL A 100 -8.67 -7.74 13.71
CA VAL A 100 -7.64 -7.20 12.82
C VAL A 100 -6.55 -6.47 13.60
N ILE A 101 -6.93 -5.57 14.52
CA ILE A 101 -5.96 -4.84 15.35
C ILE A 101 -5.17 -5.83 16.21
N LYS A 102 -5.85 -6.71 16.95
CA LYS A 102 -5.18 -7.67 17.84
C LYS A 102 -4.29 -8.66 17.08
N GLY A 103 -4.69 -9.07 15.89
CA GLY A 103 -3.99 -10.09 15.09
C GLY A 103 -2.83 -9.56 14.25
N HIS A 104 -2.85 -8.28 13.86
CA HIS A 104 -1.92 -7.75 12.86
C HIS A 104 -1.15 -6.48 13.27
N VAL A 105 -1.48 -5.82 14.38
CA VAL A 105 -0.83 -4.55 14.75
C VAL A 105 0.70 -4.71 14.93
N GLU A 106 1.16 -5.81 15.52
CA GLU A 106 2.61 -6.04 15.71
C GLU A 106 3.35 -6.17 14.37
N ARG A 107 2.76 -6.88 13.40
CA ARG A 107 3.30 -7.00 12.04
C ARG A 107 3.25 -5.67 11.31
N ALA A 108 2.18 -4.89 11.49
CA ALA A 108 2.07 -3.55 10.93
C ALA A 108 3.17 -2.62 11.48
N ILE A 109 3.42 -2.66 12.79
CA ILE A 109 4.52 -1.93 13.43
C ILE A 109 5.87 -2.36 12.82
N GLY A 110 6.12 -3.66 12.70
CA GLY A 110 7.34 -4.19 12.09
C GLY A 110 7.55 -3.68 10.66
N SER A 111 6.50 -3.71 9.83
CA SER A 111 6.52 -3.17 8.47
C SER A 111 6.86 -1.67 8.45
N VAL A 112 6.22 -0.86 9.30
CA VAL A 112 6.50 0.58 9.38
C VAL A 112 7.93 0.83 9.80
N ILE A 113 8.44 0.13 10.82
CA ILE A 113 9.85 0.25 11.25
C ILE A 113 10.79 -0.09 10.08
N GLY A 114 10.52 -1.20 9.37
CA GLY A 114 11.32 -1.60 8.22
C GLY A 114 11.34 -0.53 7.12
N TRP A 115 10.18 0.04 6.78
CA TRP A 115 10.08 1.11 5.79
C TRP A 115 10.75 2.39 6.27
N SER A 116 10.58 2.78 7.53
CA SER A 116 11.26 3.94 8.12
C SER A 116 12.78 3.80 8.06
N LEU A 117 13.32 2.60 8.31
CA LEU A 117 14.76 2.33 8.18
C LEU A 117 15.23 2.43 6.72
N VAL A 118 14.47 1.87 5.77
CA VAL A 118 14.78 2.01 4.33
C VAL A 118 14.75 3.46 3.90
N TYR A 119 13.70 4.22 4.23
CA TYR A 119 13.59 5.63 3.87
C TYR A 119 14.70 6.48 4.49
N THR A 120 15.01 6.25 5.77
CA THR A 120 16.11 6.95 6.45
C THR A 120 17.45 6.63 5.80
N GLY A 121 17.72 5.36 5.50
CA GLY A 121 18.93 4.94 4.81
C GLY A 121 19.08 5.59 3.43
N VAL A 122 18.00 5.62 2.65
CA VAL A 122 17.96 6.30 1.34
C VAL A 122 18.20 7.80 1.50
N MET A 123 17.54 8.47 2.44
CA MET A 123 17.73 9.90 2.70
C MET A 123 19.17 10.24 3.07
N VAL A 124 19.79 9.45 3.95
CA VAL A 124 21.20 9.64 4.34
C VAL A 124 22.12 9.46 3.13
N LEU A 125 21.92 8.41 2.33
CA LEU A 125 22.73 8.16 1.12
C LEU A 125 22.66 9.32 0.14
N PHE A 126 21.45 9.85 -0.12
CA PHE A 126 21.28 10.98 -1.03
C PHE A 126 21.76 12.31 -0.45
N ALA A 127 21.66 12.52 0.86
CA ALA A 127 22.24 13.70 1.51
C ALA A 127 23.77 13.70 1.39
N VAL A 128 24.42 12.55 1.62
CA VAL A 128 25.87 12.40 1.47
C VAL A 128 26.28 12.55 0.00
N ALA A 129 25.56 11.92 -0.93
CA ALA A 129 25.82 12.06 -2.36
C ALA A 129 25.68 13.53 -2.82
N GLY A 130 24.62 14.22 -2.41
CA GLY A 130 24.41 15.63 -2.71
C GLY A 130 25.53 16.52 -2.16
N PHE A 131 25.98 16.27 -0.92
CA PHE A 131 27.12 16.99 -0.34
C PHE A 131 28.41 16.78 -1.15
N MET A 132 28.71 15.54 -1.54
CA MET A 132 29.91 15.24 -2.34
C MET A 132 29.85 15.86 -3.74
N ILE A 133 28.69 15.80 -4.41
CA ILE A 133 28.50 16.42 -5.73
C ILE A 133 28.66 17.94 -5.64
N TYR A 134 28.08 18.57 -4.61
CA TYR A 134 28.23 20.01 -4.39
C TYR A 134 29.68 20.42 -4.16
N ALA A 135 30.44 19.63 -3.39
CA ALA A 135 31.85 19.89 -3.14
C ALA A 135 32.71 19.86 -4.41
N ILE A 136 32.28 19.12 -5.45
CA ILE A 136 33.00 19.02 -6.73
C ILE A 136 32.55 20.10 -7.71
N ILE A 137 31.25 20.32 -7.82
CA ILE A 137 30.64 21.14 -8.89
C ILE A 137 30.43 22.60 -8.44
N GLY A 138 30.23 22.84 -7.14
CA GLY A 138 30.00 24.18 -6.58
C GLY A 138 28.67 24.83 -7.01
N SER A 139 27.84 24.14 -7.80
CA SER A 139 26.55 24.64 -8.31
C SER A 139 25.39 23.97 -7.56
N PRO A 140 24.58 24.71 -6.77
CA PRO A 140 23.42 24.15 -6.08
C PRO A 140 22.39 23.55 -7.04
N ASN A 141 22.16 24.19 -8.19
CA ASN A 141 21.16 23.74 -9.17
C ASN A 141 21.57 22.43 -9.84
N GLU A 142 22.83 22.30 -10.26
CA GLU A 142 23.33 21.06 -10.86
C GLU A 142 23.39 19.93 -9.85
N THR A 143 23.80 20.23 -8.60
CA THR A 143 23.77 19.26 -7.49
C THR A 143 22.36 18.72 -7.27
N LEU A 144 21.37 19.61 -7.26
CA LEU A 144 19.97 19.25 -7.06
C LEU A 144 19.47 18.34 -8.18
N VAL A 145 19.76 18.65 -9.45
CA VAL A 145 19.39 17.80 -10.59
C VAL A 145 20.06 16.42 -10.50
N LEU A 146 21.36 16.39 -10.20
CA LEU A 146 22.15 15.15 -10.12
C LEU A 146 21.79 14.29 -8.89
N THR A 147 21.14 14.85 -7.88
CA THR A 147 20.69 14.12 -6.69
C THR A 147 19.21 13.69 -6.83
N LEU A 148 18.35 14.58 -7.34
CA LEU A 148 16.90 14.33 -7.43
C LEU A 148 16.52 13.34 -8.53
N ILE A 149 17.18 13.37 -9.70
CA ILE A 149 16.84 12.44 -10.79
C ILE A 149 17.10 10.99 -10.35
N PRO A 150 18.29 10.62 -9.82
CA PRO A 150 18.53 9.26 -9.36
C PRO A 150 17.65 8.88 -8.15
N ALA A 151 17.33 9.84 -7.26
CA ALA A 151 16.38 9.62 -6.18
C ALA A 151 14.97 9.28 -6.70
N GLY A 152 14.49 10.02 -7.72
CA GLY A 152 13.22 9.75 -8.38
C GLY A 152 13.18 8.37 -9.03
N VAL A 153 14.25 7.99 -9.73
CA VAL A 153 14.38 6.64 -10.34
C VAL A 153 14.36 5.55 -9.25
N LEU A 154 15.07 5.76 -8.14
CA LEU A 154 15.05 4.81 -7.03
C LEU A 154 13.65 4.69 -6.40
N LEU A 155 12.94 5.80 -6.21
CA LEU A 155 11.58 5.79 -5.68
C LEU A 155 10.62 5.03 -6.61
N LEU A 156 10.75 5.18 -7.93
CA LEU A 156 9.98 4.40 -8.89
C LEU A 156 10.29 2.91 -8.80
N LEU A 157 11.57 2.54 -8.61
CA LEU A 157 11.97 1.15 -8.41
C LEU A 157 11.41 0.58 -7.11
N VAL A 158 11.42 1.37 -6.03
CA VAL A 158 10.83 0.99 -4.73
C VAL A 158 9.33 0.77 -4.88
N ALA A 159 8.61 1.70 -5.52
CA ALA A 159 7.17 1.60 -5.78
C ALA A 159 6.85 0.36 -6.64
N TYR A 160 7.71 0.05 -7.63
CA TYR A 160 7.57 -1.13 -8.46
C TYR A 160 7.72 -2.45 -7.71
N LEU A 161 8.61 -2.51 -6.71
CA LEU A 161 8.85 -3.69 -5.88
C LEU A 161 7.91 -3.79 -4.67
N GLN A 162 7.25 -2.69 -4.31
CA GLN A 162 6.37 -2.57 -3.16
C GLN A 162 5.30 -3.67 -3.08
N PRO A 163 4.61 -4.08 -4.17
CA PRO A 163 3.63 -5.16 -4.11
C PRO A 163 4.17 -6.48 -3.56
N LEU A 164 5.38 -6.87 -3.98
CA LEU A 164 6.01 -8.12 -3.53
C LEU A 164 6.46 -8.03 -2.08
N ILE A 165 6.98 -6.87 -1.68
CA ILE A 165 7.40 -6.62 -0.30
C ILE A 165 6.19 -6.67 0.63
N GLN A 166 5.11 -5.99 0.27
CA GLN A 166 3.89 -5.98 1.08
C GLN A 166 3.22 -7.34 1.13
N ALA A 167 3.35 -8.15 0.08
CA ALA A 167 2.87 -9.52 0.14
C ALA A 167 3.60 -10.36 1.18
N LYS A 168 4.93 -10.22 1.29
CA LYS A 168 5.72 -10.87 2.34
C LYS A 168 5.35 -10.37 3.73
N VAL A 169 5.12 -9.06 3.88
CA VAL A 169 4.62 -8.47 5.13
C VAL A 169 3.27 -9.09 5.52
N ALA A 170 2.32 -9.23 4.59
CA ALA A 170 1.01 -9.81 4.87
C ALA A 170 1.09 -11.28 5.35
N LEU A 171 2.07 -12.02 4.83
CA LEU A 171 2.27 -13.44 5.17
C LEU A 171 3.27 -13.67 6.31
N SER A 172 3.92 -12.63 6.83
CA SER A 172 4.81 -12.74 7.98
C SER A 172 4.08 -13.29 9.22
N ALA A 173 4.80 -14.04 10.05
CA ALA A 173 4.27 -14.61 11.28
C ALA A 173 4.32 -13.63 12.46
N ASN A 174 5.33 -12.76 12.50
CA ASN A 174 5.64 -11.90 13.64
C ASN A 174 6.22 -10.54 13.21
N ILE A 175 6.43 -9.65 14.19
CA ILE A 175 6.98 -8.30 14.00
C ILE A 175 8.35 -8.29 13.31
N GLU A 176 9.24 -9.21 13.68
CA GLU A 176 10.60 -9.30 13.17
C GLU A 176 10.61 -9.69 11.68
N GLU A 177 9.84 -10.72 11.32
CA GLU A 177 9.65 -11.13 9.93
C GLU A 177 9.01 -10.03 9.08
N ALA A 178 8.02 -9.30 9.62
CA ALA A 178 7.40 -8.17 8.92
C ALA A 178 8.41 -7.05 8.64
N MET A 179 9.26 -6.72 9.62
CA MET A 179 10.33 -5.75 9.47
C MET A 179 11.36 -6.19 8.42
N PHE A 180 11.87 -7.42 8.52
CA PHE A 180 12.87 -7.95 7.59
C PHE A 180 12.34 -8.19 6.18
N SER A 181 11.03 -8.41 6.03
CA SER A 181 10.37 -8.50 4.72
C SER A 181 10.57 -7.23 3.90
N VAL A 182 10.63 -6.06 4.52
CA VAL A 182 10.88 -4.78 3.82
C VAL A 182 12.26 -4.75 3.16
N PHE A 183 13.27 -5.31 3.82
CA PHE A 183 14.62 -5.42 3.27
C PHE A 183 14.73 -6.43 2.13
N SER A 184 13.68 -7.17 1.79
CA SER A 184 13.69 -8.00 0.59
C SER A 184 13.86 -7.19 -0.71
N ILE A 185 13.65 -5.87 -0.66
CA ILE A 185 13.91 -4.94 -1.77
C ILE A 185 15.35 -5.02 -2.32
N VAL A 186 16.34 -5.33 -1.47
CA VAL A 186 17.74 -5.46 -1.90
C VAL A 186 18.11 -6.87 -2.39
N LYS A 187 17.23 -7.87 -2.19
CA LYS A 187 17.50 -9.25 -2.58
C LYS A 187 17.53 -9.38 -4.11
N PRO A 188 18.63 -9.89 -4.72
CA PRO A 188 18.73 -10.07 -6.16
C PRO A 188 17.61 -10.93 -6.74
N GLU A 189 17.21 -11.99 -6.05
CA GLU A 189 16.20 -12.95 -6.51
C GLU A 189 14.84 -12.29 -6.70
N LEU A 190 14.45 -11.41 -5.77
CA LEU A 190 13.20 -10.65 -5.85
C LEU A 190 13.20 -9.75 -7.08
N ARG A 191 14.31 -9.07 -7.35
CA ARG A 191 14.45 -8.18 -8.50
C ARG A 191 14.35 -8.95 -9.82
N ILE A 192 15.08 -10.06 -9.93
CA ILE A 192 15.06 -10.90 -11.14
C ILE A 192 13.64 -11.38 -11.44
N ARG A 193 12.92 -11.87 -10.42
CA ARG A 193 11.53 -12.31 -10.55
C ARG A 193 10.56 -11.17 -10.90
N ALA A 194 10.76 -10.00 -10.29
CA ALA A 194 9.98 -8.80 -10.56
C ALA A 194 10.15 -8.28 -11.99
N PHE A 195 11.26 -8.56 -12.69
CA PHE A 195 11.43 -8.19 -14.10
C PHE A 195 10.77 -9.16 -15.10
N SER A 196 9.88 -10.05 -14.65
CA SER A 196 9.04 -10.82 -15.56
C SER A 196 8.03 -9.93 -16.31
N LYS A 197 7.78 -10.25 -17.59
CA LYS A 197 6.90 -9.45 -18.48
C LYS A 197 5.46 -9.36 -17.97
N SER A 198 4.94 -10.41 -17.35
CA SER A 198 3.59 -10.47 -16.78
C SER A 198 3.46 -9.55 -15.57
N TYR A 199 4.39 -9.62 -14.63
CA TYR A 199 4.42 -8.77 -13.44
C TYR A 199 4.53 -7.29 -13.82
N PHE A 200 5.46 -6.93 -14.72
CA PHE A 200 5.65 -5.53 -15.11
C PHE A 200 4.36 -4.90 -15.65
N LYS A 201 3.69 -5.57 -16.59
CA LYS A 201 2.43 -5.08 -17.17
C LYS A 201 1.35 -4.91 -16.11
N TYR A 202 1.21 -5.90 -15.23
CA TYR A 202 0.20 -5.88 -14.19
C TYR A 202 0.44 -4.74 -13.19
N VAL A 203 1.64 -4.64 -12.62
CA VAL A 203 1.97 -3.62 -11.60
C VAL A 203 1.95 -2.22 -12.19
N ALA A 204 2.47 -2.02 -13.40
CA ALA A 204 2.42 -0.72 -14.07
C ALA A 204 0.97 -0.26 -14.29
N SER A 205 0.08 -1.13 -14.78
CA SER A 205 -1.33 -0.81 -14.97
C SER A 205 -2.05 -0.58 -13.64
N LEU A 206 -1.79 -1.42 -12.64
CA LEU A 206 -2.40 -1.31 -11.31
C LEU A 206 -2.01 0.01 -10.62
N LEU A 207 -0.72 0.34 -10.60
CA LEU A 207 -0.22 1.58 -10.02
C LEU A 207 -0.74 2.80 -10.78
N PHE A 208 -0.80 2.75 -12.12
CA PHE A 208 -1.35 3.84 -12.91
C PHE A 208 -2.80 4.16 -12.53
N VAL A 209 -3.67 3.15 -12.45
CA VAL A 209 -5.09 3.34 -12.12
C VAL A 209 -5.26 3.78 -10.66
N LEU A 210 -4.54 3.16 -9.73
CA LEU A 210 -4.69 3.43 -8.30
C LEU A 210 -4.08 4.75 -7.85
N LEU A 211 -3.01 5.21 -8.49
CA LEU A 211 -2.38 6.49 -8.16
C LEU A 211 -3.07 7.68 -8.84
N ALA A 212 -3.74 7.48 -9.99
CA ALA A 212 -4.42 8.55 -10.70
C ALA A 212 -5.50 9.24 -9.85
N ILE A 213 -6.28 8.49 -9.08
CA ILE A 213 -7.39 9.04 -8.28
C ILE A 213 -6.89 9.86 -7.08
N PRO A 214 -6.04 9.34 -6.17
CA PRO A 214 -5.51 10.13 -5.06
C PRO A 214 -4.66 11.31 -5.56
N PHE A 215 -3.91 11.13 -6.64
CA PHE A 215 -3.13 12.22 -7.24
C PHE A 215 -4.04 13.34 -7.75
N ALA A 216 -5.10 13.01 -8.50
CA ALA A 216 -6.06 14.01 -8.97
C ALA A 216 -6.73 14.74 -7.81
N LEU A 217 -7.18 14.01 -6.77
CA LEU A 217 -7.78 14.62 -5.57
C LEU A 217 -6.81 15.54 -4.83
N THR A 218 -5.54 15.13 -4.69
CA THR A 218 -4.50 15.92 -4.03
C THR A 218 -4.15 17.16 -4.85
N MET A 219 -4.05 17.05 -6.17
CA MET A 219 -3.82 18.20 -7.06
C MET A 219 -4.96 19.20 -7.00
N ILE A 220 -6.21 18.72 -7.04
CA ILE A 220 -7.40 19.56 -6.92
C ILE A 220 -7.41 20.33 -5.59
N HIS A 221 -7.09 19.65 -4.48
CA HIS A 221 -6.99 20.26 -3.16
C HIS A 221 -5.82 21.24 -3.06
N GLY A 222 -4.62 20.84 -3.49
CA GLY A 222 -3.38 21.62 -3.39
C GLY A 222 -3.33 22.84 -4.29
N MET A 223 -4.03 22.83 -5.43
CA MET A 223 -4.18 24.02 -6.29
C MET A 223 -5.18 25.04 -5.72
N GLY A 224 -5.82 24.74 -4.58
CA GLY A 224 -6.79 25.63 -3.96
C GLY A 224 -8.00 25.91 -4.86
N LEU A 225 -8.28 25.05 -5.84
CA LEU A 225 -9.38 25.23 -6.81
C LEU A 225 -10.74 25.38 -6.11
N PHE A 226 -10.86 24.88 -4.88
CA PHE A 226 -12.04 24.98 -4.04
C PHE A 226 -11.81 25.76 -2.73
N SER A 227 -10.69 26.47 -2.60
CA SER A 227 -10.43 27.33 -1.43
C SER A 227 -11.48 28.44 -1.28
N SER A 228 -12.12 28.83 -2.38
CA SER A 228 -13.23 29.78 -2.45
C SER A 228 -14.61 29.17 -2.14
N VAL A 229 -14.71 27.84 -2.00
CA VAL A 229 -15.95 27.12 -1.68
C VAL A 229 -15.72 26.23 -0.45
N PRO A 230 -15.84 26.78 0.77
CA PRO A 230 -15.51 26.08 2.01
C PRO A 230 -16.18 24.71 2.16
N LEU A 231 -17.46 24.60 1.78
CA LEU A 231 -18.21 23.35 1.84
C LEU A 231 -17.58 22.23 0.99
N LEU A 232 -17.04 22.56 -0.19
CA LEU A 232 -16.46 21.57 -1.09
C LEU A 232 -15.09 21.09 -0.58
N ASN A 233 -14.35 21.95 0.11
CA ASN A 233 -13.12 21.58 0.79
C ASN A 233 -13.38 20.59 1.95
N GLU A 234 -14.40 20.86 2.77
CA GLU A 234 -14.83 19.95 3.85
C GLU A 234 -15.29 18.58 3.31
N ILE A 235 -16.04 18.57 2.20
CA ILE A 235 -16.45 17.33 1.53
C ILE A 235 -15.23 16.54 1.05
N LEU A 236 -14.24 17.19 0.44
CA LEU A 236 -13.01 16.53 -0.02
C LEU A 236 -12.21 15.92 1.14
N MET A 237 -12.17 16.58 2.29
CA MET A 237 -11.50 16.07 3.49
C MET A 237 -12.13 14.77 4.01
N ILE A 238 -13.44 14.58 3.81
CA ILE A 238 -14.13 13.32 4.15
C ILE A 238 -13.93 12.27 3.06
N PHE A 239 -13.99 12.65 1.79
CA PHE A 239 -13.86 11.71 0.67
C PHE A 239 -12.45 11.13 0.51
N LEU A 240 -11.41 11.89 0.82
CA LEU A 240 -10.02 11.44 0.70
C LEU A 240 -9.70 10.19 1.55
N PRO A 241 -9.97 10.15 2.88
CA PRO A 241 -9.75 8.94 3.68
C PRO A 241 -10.60 7.76 3.21
N MET A 242 -11.80 7.99 2.66
CA MET A 242 -12.61 6.92 2.06
C MET A 242 -11.92 6.33 0.82
N ALA A 243 -11.43 7.18 -0.07
CA ALA A 243 -10.69 6.75 -1.26
C ALA A 243 -9.40 6.00 -0.87
N VAL A 244 -8.67 6.49 0.15
CA VAL A 244 -7.47 5.82 0.70
C VAL A 244 -7.80 4.45 1.26
N TYR A 245 -8.91 4.28 1.99
CA TYR A 245 -9.32 2.97 2.49
C TYR A 245 -9.65 1.99 1.35
N VAL A 246 -10.49 2.40 0.39
CA VAL A 246 -10.89 1.51 -0.72
C VAL A 246 -9.68 1.14 -1.57
N THR A 247 -8.83 2.10 -1.91
CA THR A 247 -7.58 1.83 -2.64
C THR A 247 -6.64 0.94 -1.85
N THR A 248 -6.57 1.08 -0.51
CA THR A 248 -5.78 0.21 0.36
C THR A 248 -6.23 -1.25 0.29
N VAL A 249 -7.53 -1.50 0.33
CA VAL A 249 -8.08 -2.87 0.19
C VAL A 249 -7.74 -3.44 -1.19
N ILE A 250 -7.98 -2.68 -2.26
CA ILE A 250 -7.68 -3.11 -3.63
C ILE A 250 -6.18 -3.35 -3.84
N MET A 251 -5.31 -2.49 -3.28
CA MET A 251 -3.86 -2.65 -3.29
C MET A 251 -3.46 -3.98 -2.65
N SER A 252 -4.04 -4.32 -1.50
CA SER A 252 -3.71 -5.56 -0.80
C SER A 252 -4.06 -6.80 -1.62
N VAL A 253 -5.24 -6.83 -2.27
CA VAL A 253 -5.57 -7.88 -3.26
C VAL A 253 -4.51 -7.93 -4.36
N GLY A 254 -4.15 -6.75 -4.90
CA GLY A 254 -3.18 -6.64 -5.97
C GLY A 254 -1.78 -7.10 -5.58
N TYR A 255 -1.38 -6.94 -4.31
CA TYR A 255 -0.11 -7.42 -3.77
C TYR A 255 -0.07 -8.95 -3.75
N MET A 256 -1.16 -9.61 -3.33
CA MET A 256 -1.26 -11.07 -3.37
C MET A 256 -1.21 -11.61 -4.79
N MET A 257 -1.95 -10.99 -5.71
CA MET A 257 -1.94 -11.37 -7.14
C MET A 257 -0.55 -11.19 -7.74
N SER A 258 0.11 -10.06 -7.44
CA SER A 258 1.48 -9.76 -7.90
C SER A 258 2.47 -10.80 -7.42
N ALA A 259 2.42 -11.16 -6.14
CA ALA A 259 3.31 -12.15 -5.55
C ALA A 259 3.09 -13.55 -6.13
N ARG A 260 1.82 -13.91 -6.39
CA ARG A 260 1.48 -15.19 -7.01
C ARG A 260 2.00 -15.28 -8.45
N MET A 261 1.91 -14.21 -9.23
CA MET A 261 2.43 -14.16 -10.62
C MET A 261 3.93 -14.49 -10.72
N VAL A 262 4.71 -14.20 -9.68
CA VAL A 262 6.17 -14.41 -9.65
C VAL A 262 6.60 -15.58 -8.77
N GLY A 263 5.66 -16.37 -8.25
CA GLY A 263 5.92 -17.56 -7.45
C GLY A 263 6.46 -17.27 -6.05
N GLU A 264 6.08 -16.14 -5.44
CA GLU A 264 6.43 -15.81 -4.05
C GLU A 264 5.42 -16.37 -3.03
N VAL A 265 4.19 -16.75 -3.46
CA VAL A 265 3.07 -17.18 -2.59
C VAL A 265 2.15 -18.23 -3.21
#